data_AF-A0A9P7B6R9-F1
#
_entry.id   AF-A0A9P7B6R9-F1
#
_cell.length_a   1.000
_cell.length_b   1.000
_cell.length_c   1.000
_cell.angle_alpha   90.00
_cell.angle_beta   90.00
_cell.angle_gamma   90.00
#
_symmetry.space_group_name_H-M   'P 1'
#
loop_
_entity.id
_entity.type
_entity.pdbx_description
1 polymer ?
#
loop_
_entity_poly.entity_id
_entity_poly.type
_entity_poly.pdbx_seq_one_letter_code
_entity_poly.pdbx_strand_id
1 'polypeptide(L)'
;MDARTGAGTPTQERRTTTCTRALLSLAPEPAKGAEVRMDEVRLGSRQPVSRGKRDYDPLQEPDKRGIRFVPAIPDRRQARSQLRAFFILPASFPASQLPRISHVLELILYASHLPRSVDFYRSTLRLGEPFLSNDRIAGFSLGNGTTLLLFQRGATTKDLPMRAPDAPSPFNTPAIIPAHGLSDKDDQVRLKTHFALAVDKPEDVDAWERELGEKGVPLLGKVQWPGGGRSVYFSDPDEHVGELASRGIWPHY
;
A
#
# COMPACT_ATOMS: atom_id res chain seq x y z
N MET A 1 64.93 -37.66 -25.92
CA MET A 1 64.33 -38.94 -25.51
C MET A 1 63.17 -38.63 -24.59
N ASP A 2 61.96 -38.92 -25.08
CA ASP A 2 60.71 -39.35 -24.40
C ASP A 2 60.55 -39.14 -22.88
N ALA A 3 59.38 -38.87 -22.30
CA ALA A 3 58.01 -38.64 -22.77
C ALA A 3 57.15 -38.20 -21.55
N ARG A 4 56.03 -37.50 -21.81
CA ARG A 4 54.71 -37.47 -21.11
C ARG A 4 54.73 -37.43 -19.57
N THR A 5 54.14 -36.42 -18.92
CA THR A 5 52.68 -36.20 -18.71
C THR A 5 52.52 -34.77 -18.15
N GLY A 6 51.49 -33.95 -18.38
CA GLY A 6 50.09 -34.16 -18.72
C GLY A 6 49.24 -33.55 -17.61
N ALA A 7 48.72 -32.32 -17.83
CA ALA A 7 47.43 -31.79 -17.34
C ALA A 7 47.43 -30.24 -17.40
N GLY A 8 46.97 -29.71 -18.54
CA GLY A 8 46.65 -28.29 -18.70
C GLY A 8 45.28 -27.96 -18.13
N THR A 9 45.17 -26.80 -17.51
CA THR A 9 43.91 -26.16 -17.11
C THR A 9 43.36 -25.38 -18.30
N PRO A 10 42.11 -25.58 -18.73
CA PRO A 10 41.50 -24.67 -19.68
C PRO A 10 40.72 -23.58 -18.95
N THR A 11 41.13 -22.35 -19.21
CA THR A 11 40.33 -21.13 -19.14
C THR A 11 39.01 -21.35 -19.90
N GLN A 12 37.87 -20.98 -19.30
CA GLN A 12 36.62 -20.88 -20.07
C GLN A 12 35.98 -19.50 -19.92
N GLU A 13 35.74 -18.97 -21.11
CA GLU A 13 35.33 -17.64 -21.52
C GLU A 13 33.80 -17.47 -21.43
N ARG A 14 33.39 -16.20 -21.42
CA ARG A 14 32.01 -15.70 -21.38
C ARG A 14 31.06 -16.41 -22.35
N ARG A 15 29.82 -16.64 -21.89
CA ARG A 15 28.62 -16.55 -22.74
C ARG A 15 27.45 -15.92 -22.00
N THR A 16 27.25 -14.64 -22.28
CA THR A 16 25.97 -13.94 -22.19
C THR A 16 24.98 -14.60 -23.15
N THR A 17 23.80 -14.97 -22.69
CA THR A 17 22.68 -15.31 -23.59
C THR A 17 21.45 -14.54 -23.19
N THR A 18 21.19 -13.51 -23.97
CA THR A 18 19.93 -12.80 -24.15
C THR A 18 18.84 -13.79 -24.55
N CYS A 19 17.69 -13.77 -23.88
CA CYS A 19 16.47 -14.42 -24.40
C CYS A 19 15.38 -13.35 -24.54
N THR A 20 15.37 -12.71 -25.70
CA THR A 20 14.27 -11.88 -26.19
C THR A 20 13.63 -12.63 -27.36
N ARG A 21 12.28 -12.60 -27.39
CA ARG A 21 11.40 -12.77 -28.57
C ARG A 21 10.73 -14.14 -28.78
N ALA A 22 9.45 -14.20 -28.42
CA ALA A 22 8.28 -14.68 -29.19
C ALA A 22 7.11 -14.81 -28.18
N LEU A 23 6.00 -14.08 -28.27
CA LEU A 23 5.00 -14.11 -29.33
C LEU A 23 4.22 -12.79 -29.36
N LEU A 24 4.26 -12.13 -30.51
CA LEU A 24 3.33 -11.09 -30.93
C LEU A 24 2.20 -11.74 -31.72
N SER A 25 1.05 -11.07 -31.73
CA SER A 25 -0.14 -11.29 -32.56
C SER A 25 -1.21 -12.19 -31.95
N LEU A 26 -2.29 -11.57 -31.47
CA LEU A 26 -3.65 -11.76 -31.98
C LEU A 26 -4.55 -10.67 -31.33
N ALA A 27 -4.72 -9.55 -32.03
CA ALA A 27 -5.77 -8.58 -31.75
C ALA A 27 -7.05 -9.01 -32.51
N PRO A 28 -8.25 -8.95 -31.93
CA PRO A 28 -9.48 -9.05 -32.68
C PRO A 28 -9.96 -7.66 -33.16
N GLU A 29 -10.24 -7.56 -34.46
CA GLU A 29 -10.97 -6.44 -35.10
C GLU A 29 -12.44 -6.36 -34.62
N PRO A 30 -13.07 -5.16 -34.66
CA PRO A 30 -14.38 -4.94 -34.05
C PRO A 30 -15.55 -5.44 -34.91
N ALA A 31 -16.46 -6.17 -34.30
CA ALA A 31 -17.74 -6.54 -34.92
C ALA A 31 -18.70 -5.35 -34.94
N LYS A 32 -19.22 -5.05 -36.14
CA LYS A 32 -20.29 -4.09 -36.41
C LYS A 32 -21.64 -4.61 -35.90
N GLY A 33 -22.42 -3.70 -35.30
CA GLY A 33 -23.87 -3.58 -35.48
C GLY A 33 -24.76 -4.64 -34.86
N ALA A 34 -25.28 -4.34 -33.66
CA ALA A 34 -26.60 -4.81 -33.23
C ALA A 34 -27.22 -3.73 -32.34
N GLU A 35 -28.11 -2.94 -32.95
CA GLU A 35 -29.04 -2.02 -32.31
C GLU A 35 -30.10 -2.85 -31.58
N VAL A 36 -30.21 -2.71 -30.25
CA VAL A 36 -31.32 -3.30 -29.48
C VAL A 36 -32.14 -2.17 -28.88
N ARG A 37 -33.40 -2.13 -29.31
CA ARG A 37 -34.47 -1.21 -28.90
C ARG A 37 -34.67 -1.19 -27.39
N MET A 38 -34.89 0.01 -26.87
CA MET A 38 -35.44 0.24 -25.54
C MET A 38 -36.92 -0.14 -25.54
N ASP A 39 -37.31 -1.01 -24.60
CA ASP A 39 -38.71 -1.17 -24.22
C ASP A 39 -39.00 -0.34 -22.96
N GLU A 40 -39.98 0.53 -23.12
CA GLU A 40 -40.50 1.50 -22.16
C GLU A 40 -41.36 0.78 -21.11
N VAL A 41 -40.88 0.67 -19.86
CA VAL A 41 -41.72 0.20 -18.74
C VAL A 41 -42.38 1.39 -18.06
N ARG A 42 -43.70 1.42 -18.19
CA ARG A 42 -44.63 2.44 -17.69
C ARG A 42 -44.62 2.51 -16.14
N LEU A 43 -44.47 3.73 -15.63
CA LEU A 43 -44.56 4.09 -14.21
C LEU A 43 -45.96 3.80 -13.61
N GLY A 44 -46.00 3.12 -12.47
CA GLY A 44 -47.13 3.12 -11.53
C GLY A 44 -46.92 4.17 -10.43
N SER A 45 -47.92 5.01 -10.24
CA SER A 45 -47.95 6.19 -9.36
C SER A 45 -48.06 5.85 -7.86
N ARG A 46 -47.21 6.46 -7.02
CA ARG A 46 -47.48 6.73 -5.60
C ARG A 46 -46.96 8.11 -5.22
N GLN A 47 -47.81 8.91 -4.57
CA GLN A 47 -47.59 10.30 -4.16
C GLN A 47 -46.47 10.46 -3.11
N PRO A 48 -45.80 11.62 -3.04
CA PRO A 48 -44.67 11.85 -2.15
C PRO A 48 -45.08 12.40 -0.77
N VAL A 49 -44.34 11.99 0.27
CA VAL A 49 -44.36 12.60 1.61
C VAL A 49 -43.23 13.62 1.69
N SER A 50 -43.56 14.87 2.02
CA SER A 50 -42.63 16.00 2.14
C SER A 50 -41.91 16.01 3.50
N ARG A 51 -40.57 16.16 3.50
CA ARG A 51 -39.80 16.73 4.62
C ARG A 51 -38.56 17.47 4.08
N GLY A 52 -38.33 18.66 4.62
CA GLY A 52 -37.65 19.77 3.95
C GLY A 52 -36.16 19.62 3.66
N LYS A 53 -35.75 20.23 2.53
CA LYS A 53 -34.36 20.51 2.18
C LYS A 53 -33.77 21.57 3.11
N ARG A 54 -32.55 21.32 3.61
CA ARG A 54 -31.61 22.40 3.94
C ARG A 54 -30.61 22.43 2.79
N ASP A 55 -30.62 23.52 2.03
CA ASP A 55 -29.67 23.75 0.96
C ASP A 55 -28.29 24.09 1.56
N TYR A 56 -27.24 23.48 1.01
CA TYR A 56 -25.85 23.75 1.35
C TYR A 56 -25.25 24.65 0.25
N ASP A 57 -24.84 25.86 0.63
CA ASP A 57 -24.21 26.83 -0.26
C ASP A 57 -22.68 26.81 -0.05
N PRO A 58 -21.88 26.41 -1.05
CA PRO A 58 -20.42 26.23 -0.90
C PRO A 58 -19.61 27.52 -1.00
N LEU A 59 -20.23 28.72 -1.06
CA LEU A 59 -19.53 30.00 -1.20
C LEU A 59 -19.64 30.94 0.02
N GLN A 60 -20.09 30.44 1.18
CA GLN A 60 -20.14 31.23 2.41
C GLN A 60 -18.79 31.16 3.16
N GLU A 61 -18.04 32.27 3.18
CA GLU A 61 -16.82 32.41 3.98
C GLU A 61 -17.11 32.18 5.49
N PRO A 62 -16.22 31.47 6.22
CA PRO A 62 -16.43 31.22 7.64
C PRO A 62 -16.23 32.49 8.50
N ASP A 63 -17.15 32.68 9.45
CA ASP A 63 -17.17 33.75 10.45
C ASP A 63 -15.85 33.85 11.23
N LYS A 64 -15.18 35.01 11.12
CA LYS A 64 -13.93 35.36 11.81
C LYS A 64 -14.20 35.72 13.27
N ARG A 65 -14.51 34.71 14.10
CA ARG A 65 -14.44 34.83 15.56
C ARG A 65 -13.31 33.93 16.08
N GLY A 66 -12.20 34.58 16.44
CA GLY A 66 -11.01 33.93 16.98
C GLY A 66 -11.33 33.07 18.19
N ILE A 67 -11.18 31.75 18.04
CA ILE A 67 -11.24 30.80 19.15
C ILE A 67 -9.95 30.98 19.96
N ARG A 68 -10.06 31.69 21.10
CA ARG A 68 -9.01 31.66 22.13
C ARG A 68 -9.05 30.31 22.82
N PHE A 69 -8.04 29.48 22.56
CA PHE A 69 -7.77 28.31 23.39
C PHE A 69 -7.20 28.80 24.73
N VAL A 70 -8.02 28.78 25.78
CA VAL A 70 -7.55 28.87 27.16
C VAL A 70 -7.50 27.44 27.69
N PRO A 71 -6.32 26.86 27.98
CA PRO A 71 -6.27 25.54 28.57
C PRO A 71 -6.81 25.63 30.00
N ALA A 72 -7.92 24.94 30.27
CA ALA A 72 -8.37 24.73 31.64
C ALA A 72 -7.30 23.90 32.37
N ILE A 73 -6.66 24.49 33.37
CA ILE A 73 -5.77 23.78 34.29
C ILE A 73 -6.65 22.84 35.13
N PRO A 74 -6.50 21.51 35.05
CA PRO A 74 -7.31 20.61 35.85
C PRO A 74 -6.88 20.70 37.33
N ASP A 75 -7.88 20.74 38.21
CA ASP A 75 -7.72 20.68 39.66
C ASP A 75 -6.86 19.46 40.07
N ARG A 76 -5.82 19.71 40.87
CA ARG A 76 -4.82 18.73 41.34
C ARG A 76 -5.41 17.58 42.17
N ARG A 77 -6.70 17.59 42.52
CA ARG A 77 -7.36 16.52 43.30
C ARG A 77 -8.16 15.50 42.50
N GLN A 78 -8.36 15.70 41.19
CA GLN A 78 -9.05 14.72 40.31
C GLN A 78 -8.11 13.92 39.38
N ALA A 79 -6.81 14.22 39.38
CA ALA A 79 -5.82 13.59 38.50
C ALA A 79 -5.21 12.27 39.03
N ARG A 80 -5.95 11.48 39.84
CA ARG A 80 -5.42 10.25 40.46
C ARG A 80 -6.22 8.97 40.24
N SER A 81 -7.30 8.96 39.45
CA SER A 81 -8.08 7.72 39.26
C SER A 81 -8.42 7.33 37.80
N GLN A 82 -7.73 7.86 36.79
CA GLN A 82 -8.02 7.51 35.38
C GLN A 82 -6.79 6.99 34.59
N LEU A 83 -5.64 6.76 35.24
CA LEU A 83 -4.49 6.05 34.65
C LEU A 83 -4.33 4.66 35.28
N ARG A 84 -5.34 3.81 35.11
CA ARG A 84 -5.26 2.37 35.36
C ARG A 84 -6.16 1.62 34.38
N ALA A 85 -5.87 1.72 33.10
CA ALA A 85 -6.41 0.79 32.11
C ALA A 85 -5.37 0.60 31.00
N PHE A 86 -5.21 -0.65 30.57
CA PHE A 86 -4.33 -1.15 29.51
C PHE A 86 -2.86 -1.41 29.86
N PHE A 87 -2.61 -2.13 30.97
CA PHE A 87 -1.51 -3.09 30.99
C PHE A 87 -1.99 -4.37 31.67
N ILE A 88 -2.84 -5.12 30.96
CA ILE A 88 -3.03 -6.54 31.24
C ILE A 88 -1.89 -7.23 30.49
N LEU A 89 -0.89 -7.73 31.23
CA LEU A 89 0.04 -8.74 30.71
C LEU A 89 -0.83 -9.87 30.15
N PRO A 90 -0.73 -10.24 28.86
CA PRO A 90 -1.55 -11.33 28.35
C PRO A 90 -1.22 -12.58 29.16
N ALA A 91 -2.26 -13.27 29.62
CA ALA A 91 -2.13 -14.64 30.12
C ALA A 91 -1.32 -15.44 29.09
N SER A 92 -0.38 -16.26 29.56
CA SER A 92 0.43 -17.12 28.69
C SER A 92 -0.50 -18.00 27.86
N PHE A 93 -0.69 -17.64 26.59
CA PHE A 93 -1.38 -18.50 25.65
C PHE A 93 -0.59 -19.81 25.55
N PRO A 94 -1.25 -20.98 25.52
CA PRO A 94 -0.54 -22.22 25.23
C PRO A 94 0.21 -22.06 23.92
N ALA A 95 1.44 -22.53 23.85
CA ALA A 95 2.24 -22.44 22.63
C ALA A 95 1.43 -23.03 21.46
N SER A 96 1.12 -22.18 20.48
CA SER A 96 0.47 -22.58 19.24
C SER A 96 1.20 -23.78 18.65
N GLN A 97 0.48 -24.86 18.36
CA GLN A 97 1.03 -26.00 17.59
C GLN A 97 1.33 -25.62 16.13
N LEU A 98 0.79 -24.51 15.65
CA LEU A 98 1.12 -23.96 14.34
C LEU A 98 2.45 -23.19 14.40
N PRO A 99 3.28 -23.27 13.35
CA PRO A 99 4.49 -22.46 13.23
C PRO A 99 4.21 -20.97 13.45
N ARG A 100 5.19 -20.26 14.01
CA ARG A 100 5.05 -18.82 14.26
C ARG A 100 5.01 -18.05 12.94
N ILE A 101 4.06 -17.13 12.83
CA ILE A 101 4.13 -16.06 11.83
C ILE A 101 5.26 -15.12 12.25
N SER A 102 6.19 -14.84 11.36
CA SER A 102 7.38 -14.04 11.65
C SER A 102 7.13 -12.54 11.50
N HIS A 103 6.59 -12.13 10.35
CA HIS A 103 6.45 -10.73 9.97
C HIS A 103 5.43 -10.58 8.83
N VAL A 104 5.11 -9.33 8.49
CA VAL A 104 4.36 -9.01 7.27
C VAL A 104 5.30 -9.14 6.07
N LEU A 105 5.07 -10.15 5.24
CA LEU A 105 5.86 -10.38 4.04
C LEU A 105 5.51 -9.37 2.93
N GLU A 106 4.24 -9.06 2.73
CA GLU A 106 3.76 -8.19 1.66
C GLU A 106 2.90 -7.06 2.21
N LEU A 107 3.29 -5.81 1.91
CA LEU A 107 2.46 -4.63 2.06
C LEU A 107 1.92 -4.26 0.67
N ILE A 108 0.61 -4.13 0.53
CA ILE A 108 -0.07 -3.86 -0.74
C ILE A 108 -0.70 -2.48 -0.70
N LEU A 109 -0.40 -1.64 -1.70
CA LEU A 109 -1.06 -0.36 -1.95
C LEU A 109 -1.60 -0.30 -3.39
N TYR A 110 -2.69 0.45 -3.57
CA TYR A 110 -3.38 0.53 -4.86
C TYR A 110 -3.28 1.95 -5.43
N ALA A 111 -2.54 2.08 -6.52
CA ALA A 111 -2.28 3.34 -7.19
C ALA A 111 -3.33 3.62 -8.27
N SER A 112 -3.88 4.84 -8.28
CA SER A 112 -4.69 5.35 -9.39
C SER A 112 -3.84 5.54 -10.66
N HIS A 113 -2.57 5.90 -10.50
CA HIS A 113 -1.60 6.05 -11.60
C HIS A 113 -0.25 5.44 -11.22
N LEU A 114 -0.05 4.17 -11.56
CA LEU A 114 1.10 3.38 -11.10
C LEU A 114 2.47 4.03 -11.37
N PRO A 115 2.78 4.60 -12.55
CA PRO A 115 4.08 5.25 -12.77
C PRO A 115 4.35 6.42 -11.81
N ARG A 116 3.32 7.17 -11.41
CA ARG A 116 3.45 8.31 -10.49
C ARG A 116 3.80 7.81 -9.09
N SER A 117 3.16 6.73 -8.66
CA SER A 117 3.44 6.11 -7.37
C SER A 117 4.83 5.46 -7.38
N VAL A 118 5.21 4.73 -8.44
CA VAL A 118 6.57 4.20 -8.62
C VAL A 118 7.63 5.29 -8.47
N ASP A 119 7.47 6.43 -9.14
CA ASP A 119 8.42 7.54 -9.05
C ASP A 119 8.55 8.10 -7.64
N PHE A 120 7.43 8.22 -6.92
CA PHE A 120 7.41 8.65 -5.53
C PHE A 120 8.16 7.66 -4.62
N TYR A 121 7.84 6.37 -4.66
CA TYR A 121 8.48 5.37 -3.80
C TYR A 121 9.97 5.20 -4.14
N ARG A 122 10.32 5.23 -5.43
CA ARG A 122 11.71 5.19 -5.90
C ARG A 122 12.53 6.39 -5.42
N SER A 123 12.03 7.60 -5.63
CA SER A 123 12.85 8.83 -5.59
C SER A 123 12.60 9.70 -4.36
N THR A 124 11.37 9.71 -3.86
CA THR A 124 10.98 10.47 -2.67
C THR A 124 11.23 9.67 -1.41
N LEU A 125 10.80 8.41 -1.37
CA LEU A 125 11.15 7.48 -0.27
C LEU A 125 12.47 6.74 -0.48
N ARG A 126 13.20 7.05 -1.56
CA ARG A 126 14.57 6.60 -1.81
C ARG A 126 14.74 5.08 -1.75
N LEU A 127 13.70 4.31 -2.14
CA LEU A 127 13.74 2.85 -2.14
C LEU A 127 14.59 2.26 -3.28
N GLY A 128 15.06 3.11 -4.20
CA GLY A 128 15.81 2.67 -5.38
C GLY A 128 14.90 2.11 -6.47
N GLU A 129 15.47 1.40 -7.43
CA GLU A 129 14.70 0.83 -8.53
C GLU A 129 13.85 -0.37 -8.07
N PRO A 130 12.60 -0.51 -8.55
CA PRO A 130 11.79 -1.69 -8.24
C PRO A 130 12.42 -2.95 -8.87
N PHE A 131 12.35 -4.08 -8.17
CA PHE A 131 12.84 -5.37 -8.70
C PHE A 131 11.88 -6.00 -9.71
N LEU A 132 10.65 -5.49 -9.76
CA LEU A 132 9.58 -5.89 -10.67
C LEU A 132 8.78 -4.63 -11.03
N SER A 133 8.53 -4.37 -12.32
CA SER A 133 7.64 -3.30 -12.75
C SER A 133 7.05 -3.60 -14.13
N ASN A 134 5.73 -3.41 -14.26
CA ASN A 134 4.97 -3.42 -15.51
C ASN A 134 3.67 -2.59 -15.32
N ASP A 135 2.81 -2.56 -16.33
CA ASP A 135 1.58 -1.75 -16.32
C ASP A 135 0.58 -2.11 -15.21
N ARG A 136 0.71 -3.30 -14.61
CA ARG A 136 -0.20 -3.81 -13.57
C ARG A 136 0.38 -3.69 -12.16
N ILE A 137 1.69 -3.87 -12.00
CA ILE A 137 2.33 -4.01 -10.68
C ILE A 137 3.75 -3.46 -10.67
N ALA A 138 4.17 -2.89 -9.54
CA ALA A 138 5.56 -2.66 -9.21
C ALA A 138 5.90 -3.19 -7.81
N GLY A 139 7.12 -3.70 -7.62
CA GLY A 139 7.59 -4.29 -6.37
C GLY A 139 8.90 -3.69 -5.88
N PHE A 140 8.94 -3.27 -4.61
CA PHE A 140 10.12 -2.76 -3.91
C PHE A 140 10.45 -3.66 -2.71
N SER A 141 11.74 -3.83 -2.42
CA SER A 141 12.15 -4.39 -1.14
C SER A 141 12.24 -3.28 -0.09
N LEU A 142 11.63 -3.49 1.08
CA LEU A 142 11.76 -2.59 2.23
C LEU A 142 12.87 -3.04 3.20
N GLY A 143 13.67 -4.04 2.80
CA GLY A 143 14.57 -4.74 3.72
C GLY A 143 13.84 -5.68 4.67
N ASN A 144 14.59 -6.39 5.52
CA ASN A 144 14.07 -7.33 6.53
C ASN A 144 13.07 -8.39 6.02
N GLY A 145 13.12 -8.68 4.71
CA GLY A 145 12.23 -9.64 4.07
C GLY A 145 10.80 -9.14 3.84
N THR A 146 10.54 -7.84 3.87
CA THR A 146 9.23 -7.26 3.49
C THR A 146 9.27 -6.68 2.07
N THR A 147 8.21 -6.96 1.31
CA THR A 147 7.98 -6.44 -0.04
C THR A 147 6.84 -5.43 -0.01
N LEU A 148 7.06 -4.27 -0.62
CA LEU A 148 5.98 -3.34 -0.99
C LEU A 148 5.55 -3.65 -2.42
N LEU A 149 4.27 -3.95 -2.61
CA LEU A 149 3.65 -4.13 -3.92
C LEU A 149 2.67 -2.98 -4.18
N LEU A 150 2.90 -2.27 -5.27
CA LEU A 150 2.01 -1.25 -5.81
C LEU A 150 1.24 -1.87 -6.97
N PHE A 151 -0.09 -1.84 -6.91
CA PHE A 151 -0.94 -2.30 -8.01
C PHE A 151 -1.66 -1.14 -8.68
N GLN A 152 -1.72 -1.17 -10.00
CA GLN A 152 -2.62 -0.30 -10.75
C GLN A 152 -4.07 -0.66 -10.39
N ARG A 153 -4.84 0.32 -9.92
CA ARG A 153 -6.27 0.14 -9.62
C ARG A 153 -7.03 -0.37 -10.84
N GLY A 154 -8.01 -1.24 -10.61
CA GLY A 154 -8.76 -1.93 -11.67
C GLY A 154 -8.04 -3.13 -12.30
N ALA A 155 -6.71 -3.24 -12.19
CA ALA A 155 -5.92 -4.27 -12.89
C ALA A 155 -5.86 -5.64 -12.19
N THR A 156 -6.47 -5.77 -11.00
CA THR A 156 -6.48 -7.00 -10.18
C THR A 156 -7.90 -7.47 -9.81
N THR A 157 -8.91 -6.97 -10.51
CA THR A 157 -10.34 -7.24 -10.24
C THR A 157 -10.83 -8.63 -10.65
N LYS A 158 -9.95 -9.47 -11.20
CA LYS A 158 -10.24 -10.84 -11.61
C LYS A 158 -9.16 -11.77 -11.08
N ASP A 159 -9.59 -12.99 -10.74
CA ASP A 159 -8.69 -14.07 -10.35
C ASP A 159 -7.64 -14.29 -11.44
N LEU A 160 -6.38 -14.42 -11.02
CA LEU A 160 -5.27 -14.67 -11.93
C LEU A 160 -4.86 -16.14 -11.83
N PRO A 161 -5.17 -16.97 -12.84
CA PRO A 161 -4.62 -18.31 -12.92
C PRO A 161 -3.12 -18.23 -13.26
N MET A 162 -2.28 -18.91 -12.47
CA MET A 162 -0.82 -18.96 -12.67
C MET A 162 -0.40 -19.93 -13.77
N ARG A 163 -1.38 -20.56 -14.45
CA ARG A 163 -1.19 -21.50 -15.54
C ARG A 163 -2.36 -21.43 -16.52
N ALA A 164 -2.18 -22.00 -17.71
CA ALA A 164 -3.29 -22.18 -18.64
C ALA A 164 -4.39 -23.06 -18.03
N PRO A 165 -5.69 -22.81 -18.35
CA PRO A 165 -6.83 -23.52 -17.75
C PRO A 165 -6.78 -25.05 -17.85
N ASP A 166 -6.11 -25.56 -18.87
CA ASP A 166 -5.98 -26.97 -19.24
C ASP A 166 -4.58 -27.56 -18.93
N ALA A 167 -3.65 -26.77 -18.39
CA ALA A 167 -2.32 -27.26 -18.06
C ALA A 167 -2.35 -28.19 -16.83
N PRO A 168 -1.73 -29.39 -16.90
CA PRO A 168 -1.68 -30.31 -15.77
C PRO A 168 -1.00 -29.69 -14.54
N SER A 169 -1.60 -29.90 -13.35
CA SER A 169 -1.08 -29.41 -12.08
C SER A 169 -0.07 -30.39 -11.48
N PRO A 170 1.22 -30.03 -11.31
CA PRO A 170 2.16 -30.89 -10.60
C PRO A 170 1.82 -31.05 -9.10
N PHE A 171 0.95 -30.20 -8.56
CA PHE A 171 0.60 -30.15 -7.13
C PHE A 171 -0.89 -30.40 -6.85
N ASN A 172 -1.67 -30.81 -7.85
CA ASN A 172 -3.13 -31.02 -7.78
C ASN A 172 -3.94 -29.83 -7.20
N THR A 173 -3.39 -28.61 -7.21
CA THR A 173 -4.11 -27.36 -6.83
C THR A 173 -4.38 -26.51 -8.06
N PRO A 174 -5.42 -25.63 -8.07
CA PRO A 174 -5.75 -24.74 -9.20
C PRO A 174 -4.67 -23.69 -9.54
N ALA A 175 -3.77 -23.36 -8.61
CA ALA A 175 -2.76 -22.30 -8.73
C ALA A 175 -3.38 -20.96 -9.17
N ILE A 176 -4.34 -20.44 -8.38
CA ILE A 176 -5.03 -19.18 -8.62
C ILE A 176 -4.61 -18.15 -7.56
N ILE A 177 -4.31 -16.93 -7.99
CA ILE A 177 -4.21 -15.76 -7.12
C ILE A 177 -5.57 -15.08 -7.13
N PRO A 178 -6.29 -15.01 -5.99
CA PRO A 178 -7.61 -14.38 -5.93
C PRO A 178 -7.60 -12.91 -6.33
N ALA A 179 -8.70 -12.44 -6.93
CA ALA A 179 -8.93 -11.04 -7.21
C ALA A 179 -8.86 -10.19 -5.94
N HIS A 180 -8.35 -8.97 -6.07
CA HIS A 180 -8.29 -8.00 -4.97
C HIS A 180 -8.25 -6.57 -5.50
N GLY A 181 -8.46 -5.61 -4.61
CA GLY A 181 -8.43 -4.19 -4.94
C GLY A 181 -9.74 -3.64 -5.48
N LEU A 182 -9.74 -2.34 -5.74
CA LEU A 182 -10.89 -1.61 -6.24
C LEU A 182 -11.02 -1.76 -7.76
N SER A 183 -12.25 -1.64 -8.25
CA SER A 183 -12.50 -1.57 -9.69
C SER A 183 -12.04 -0.24 -10.28
N ASP A 184 -11.93 -0.19 -11.60
CA ASP A 184 -11.68 1.02 -12.37
C ASP A 184 -12.79 2.06 -12.20
N LYS A 185 -14.02 1.62 -11.96
CA LYS A 185 -15.19 2.51 -11.70
C LYS A 185 -15.10 3.25 -10.37
N ASP A 186 -14.26 2.77 -9.46
CA ASP A 186 -14.13 3.32 -8.11
C ASP A 186 -13.05 4.40 -8.01
N ASP A 187 -12.46 4.88 -9.10
CA ASP A 187 -11.23 5.71 -9.09
C ASP A 187 -11.34 7.03 -8.28
N GLN A 188 -12.57 7.45 -7.98
CA GLN A 188 -12.87 8.59 -7.10
C GLN A 188 -12.74 8.28 -5.60
N VAL A 189 -12.72 6.99 -5.22
CA VAL A 189 -12.55 6.57 -3.82
C VAL A 189 -11.12 6.86 -3.36
N ARG A 190 -10.99 7.56 -2.23
CA ARG A 190 -9.74 7.73 -1.49
C ARG A 190 -9.76 6.84 -0.26
N LEU A 191 -9.05 5.72 -0.31
CA LEU A 191 -9.02 4.76 0.80
C LEU A 191 -8.30 5.28 2.03
N LYS A 192 -7.35 6.21 1.84
CA LYS A 192 -6.46 6.73 2.89
C LYS A 192 -5.85 5.62 3.75
N THR A 193 -5.44 4.52 3.10
CA THR A 193 -4.80 3.38 3.74
C THR A 193 -3.63 3.86 4.58
N HIS A 194 -3.61 3.49 5.85
CA HIS A 194 -2.50 3.78 6.74
C HIS A 194 -1.46 2.66 6.68
N PHE A 195 -0.19 3.04 6.61
CA PHE A 195 0.94 2.12 6.75
C PHE A 195 2.08 2.80 7.51
N ALA A 196 2.84 2.03 8.28
CA ALA A 196 3.98 2.52 9.03
C ALA A 196 5.26 1.81 8.58
N LEU A 197 6.26 2.62 8.22
CA LEU A 197 7.59 2.20 7.85
C LEU A 197 8.53 2.42 9.04
N ALA A 198 9.21 1.35 9.40
CA ALA A 198 10.15 1.28 10.51
C ALA A 198 11.43 2.09 10.20
N VAL A 199 11.82 2.97 11.13
CA VAL A 199 13.17 3.55 11.20
C VAL A 199 13.79 3.28 12.57
N ASP A 200 15.12 3.27 12.67
CA ASP A 200 15.78 2.77 13.87
C ASP A 200 15.69 3.74 15.05
N LYS A 201 15.96 5.03 14.82
CA LYS A 201 16.10 6.03 15.89
C LYS A 201 15.06 7.14 15.78
N PRO A 202 14.64 7.76 16.90
CA PRO A 202 13.78 8.95 16.87
C PRO A 202 14.32 10.07 15.99
N GLU A 203 15.65 10.25 15.92
CA GLU A 203 16.28 11.28 15.09
C GLU A 203 16.20 10.97 13.59
N ASP A 204 16.04 9.70 13.21
CA ASP A 204 15.84 9.31 11.80
C ASP A 204 14.47 9.80 11.32
N VAL A 205 13.46 9.83 12.20
CA VAL A 205 12.14 10.41 11.91
C VAL A 205 12.27 11.90 11.61
N ASP A 206 13.07 12.63 12.40
CA ASP A 206 13.31 14.06 12.17
C ASP A 206 14.03 14.31 10.83
N ALA A 207 14.96 13.41 10.44
CA ALA A 207 15.65 13.49 9.16
C ALA A 207 14.69 13.28 7.98
N TRP A 208 13.84 12.26 8.08
CA TRP A 208 12.82 11.99 7.07
C TRP A 208 11.78 13.09 6.95
N GLU A 209 11.34 13.65 8.07
CA GLU A 209 10.48 14.81 8.07
C GLU A 209 11.06 15.96 7.22
N ARG A 210 12.34 16.30 7.43
CA ARG A 210 12.98 17.38 6.67
C ARG A 210 13.04 17.05 5.18
N GLU A 211 13.49 15.84 4.84
CA GLU A 211 13.56 15.36 3.45
C GLU A 211 12.19 15.44 2.75
N LEU A 212 11.14 14.96 3.40
CA LEU A 212 9.78 14.97 2.88
C LEU A 212 9.27 16.41 2.70
N GLY A 213 9.53 17.29 3.68
CA GLY A 213 9.19 18.71 3.61
C GLY A 213 9.91 19.44 2.47
N GLU A 214 11.22 19.20 2.29
CA GLU A 214 12.03 19.79 1.21
C GLU A 214 11.57 19.33 -0.18
N LYS A 215 11.08 18.08 -0.29
CA LYS A 215 10.47 17.56 -1.52
C LYS A 215 9.01 17.99 -1.73
N GLY A 216 8.44 18.78 -0.82
CA GLY A 216 7.06 19.26 -0.91
C GLY A 216 6.01 18.17 -0.69
N VAL A 217 6.35 17.07 0.00
CA VAL A 217 5.39 16.04 0.36
C VAL A 217 4.48 16.58 1.48
N PRO A 218 3.14 16.43 1.38
CA PRO A 218 2.25 16.89 2.45
C PRO A 218 2.51 16.12 3.74
N LEU A 219 2.99 16.83 4.77
CA LEU A 219 3.11 16.31 6.12
C LEU A 219 1.74 16.44 6.82
N LEU A 220 1.27 15.33 7.37
CA LEU A 220 -0.06 15.22 7.98
C LEU A 220 -0.02 15.38 9.51
N GLY A 221 1.13 15.14 10.13
CA GLY A 221 1.29 15.28 11.57
C GLY A 221 2.58 14.66 12.09
N LYS A 222 2.84 14.89 13.38
CA LYS A 222 3.97 14.31 14.12
C LYS A 222 3.53 13.93 15.52
N VAL A 223 4.12 12.89 16.07
CA VAL A 223 3.84 12.43 17.43
C VAL A 223 5.14 12.07 18.14
N GLN A 224 5.27 12.50 19.39
CA GLN A 224 6.27 11.99 20.33
C GLN A 224 5.54 11.10 21.34
N TRP A 225 5.96 9.85 21.41
CA TRP A 225 5.27 8.82 22.17
C TRP A 225 5.83 8.69 23.58
N PRO A 226 5.03 8.23 24.57
CA PRO A 226 5.49 8.04 25.94
C PRO A 226 6.70 7.10 26.08
N GLY A 227 6.87 6.15 25.16
CA GLY A 227 8.03 5.25 25.10
C GLY A 227 9.30 5.87 24.53
N GLY A 228 9.30 7.17 24.23
CA GLY A 228 10.44 7.90 23.66
C GLY A 228 10.53 7.84 22.14
N GLY A 229 9.74 6.98 21.49
CA GLY A 229 9.65 6.92 20.04
C GLY A 229 8.99 8.15 19.41
N ARG A 230 9.18 8.32 18.11
CA ARG A 230 8.60 9.40 17.31
C ARG A 230 7.98 8.85 16.03
N SER A 231 7.03 9.62 15.51
CA SER A 231 6.40 9.39 14.22
C SER A 231 6.26 10.69 13.44
N VAL A 232 6.45 10.62 12.12
CA VAL A 232 5.99 11.64 11.16
C VAL A 232 5.05 10.99 10.15
N TYR A 233 3.93 11.65 9.88
CA TYR A 233 2.91 11.20 8.94
C TYR A 233 2.96 12.03 7.66
N PHE A 234 2.83 11.39 6.51
CA PHE A 234 2.84 12.03 5.20
C PHE A 234 1.76 11.45 4.28
N SER A 235 1.37 12.22 3.27
CA SER A 235 0.46 11.79 2.21
C SER A 235 1.26 11.28 1.02
N ASP A 236 1.00 10.05 0.58
CA ASP A 236 1.51 9.56 -0.70
C ASP A 236 0.70 10.15 -1.89
N PRO A 237 1.05 9.80 -3.15
CA PRO A 237 0.35 10.30 -4.35
C PRO A 237 -1.15 9.98 -4.44
N ASP A 238 -1.61 8.96 -3.74
CA ASP A 238 -2.99 8.45 -3.68
C ASP A 238 -3.68 8.79 -2.35
N GLU A 239 -3.07 9.68 -1.55
CA GLU A 239 -3.53 10.12 -0.23
C GLU A 239 -3.56 9.01 0.84
N HIS A 240 -2.80 7.93 0.64
CA HIS A 240 -2.50 7.00 1.71
C HIS A 240 -1.69 7.72 2.81
N VAL A 241 -1.94 7.31 4.05
CA VAL A 241 -1.33 7.90 5.25
C VAL A 241 -0.09 7.09 5.61
N GLY A 242 1.04 7.46 5.01
CA GLY A 242 2.33 6.89 5.34
C GLY A 242 2.84 7.43 6.67
N GLU A 243 3.43 6.57 7.49
CA GLU A 243 4.11 6.92 8.73
C GLU A 243 5.55 6.45 8.67
N LEU A 244 6.49 7.29 9.12
CA LEU A 244 7.84 6.86 9.47
C LEU A 244 7.95 6.88 10.98
N ALA A 245 8.18 5.71 11.56
CA ALA A 245 8.07 5.44 12.98
C ALA A 245 9.37 4.87 13.53
N SER A 246 9.90 5.47 14.60
CA SER A 246 11.10 4.97 15.27
C SER A 246 10.80 3.83 16.23
N ARG A 247 11.86 3.18 16.74
CA ARG A 247 11.73 2.37 17.96
C ARG A 247 11.19 3.20 19.13
N GLY A 248 10.52 2.53 20.07
CA GLY A 248 9.93 3.15 21.26
C GLY A 248 8.50 3.67 21.06
N ILE A 249 7.90 3.44 19.89
CA ILE A 249 6.45 3.68 19.69
C ILE A 249 5.62 2.49 20.19
N TRP A 250 6.20 1.28 20.19
CA TRP A 250 5.58 0.06 20.70
C TRP A 250 6.56 -0.71 21.61
N PRO A 251 6.08 -1.50 22.59
CA PRO A 251 6.97 -2.31 23.43
C PRO A 251 7.80 -3.36 22.67
N HIS A 252 7.34 -3.76 21.47
CA HIS A 252 7.98 -4.79 20.64
C HIS A 252 8.76 -4.21 19.44
N TYR A 253 8.78 -2.88 19.29
CA TYR A 253 9.53 -2.16 18.27
C TYR A 253 10.22 -0.95 18.90
#